data_AF-A0A1Y2CKL2-F1
#
_entry.id   AF-A0A1Y2CKL2-F1
#
_cell.length_a   1.000
_cell.length_b   1.000
_cell.length_c   1.000
_cell.angle_alpha   90.00
_cell.angle_beta   90.00
_cell.angle_gamma   90.00
#
_symmetry.space_group_name_H-M   'P 1'
#
loop_
_entity.id
_entity.type
_entity.pdbx_description
1 polymer ?
#
loop_
_entity_poly.entity_id
_entity_poly.type
_entity_poly.pdbx_seq_one_letter_code
_entity_poly.pdbx_strand_id
1 'polypeptide(L)'
;MGGHSWFGNLSRINGYYEHQISPFQQNLFKGVFSTGAPKFAFRIGRQSLFILPPLAFYYFLGDWAVKQNNYYHTKAYLKTQEGGADH
;
A
#
# COMPACT_ATOMS: atom_id res chain seq x y z
N MET A 1 -12.77 -4.43 37.61
CA MET A 1 -12.08 -4.42 36.29
C MET A 1 -12.12 -3.00 35.76
N GLY A 2 -10.98 -2.32 35.61
CA GLY A 2 -10.92 -0.94 35.14
C GLY A 2 -9.86 -0.12 35.87
N GLY A 3 -8.58 -0.42 35.64
CA GLY A 3 -7.49 0.45 36.09
C GLY A 3 -7.26 1.54 35.03
N HIS A 4 -7.38 2.81 35.42
CA HIS A 4 -7.00 3.94 34.57
C HIS A 4 -5.50 3.88 34.27
N SER A 5 -5.15 3.55 33.02
CA SER A 5 -3.78 3.65 32.52
C SER A 5 -3.46 5.12 32.25
N TRP A 6 -2.86 5.78 33.23
CA TRP A 6 -2.25 7.11 33.08
C TRP A 6 -0.72 7.00 33.20
N PHE A 7 0.00 8.05 32.81
CA PHE A 7 1.46 8.13 32.97
C PHE A 7 1.85 7.77 34.42
N GLY A 8 2.79 6.83 34.56
CA GLY A 8 3.22 6.29 35.86
C GLY A 8 2.71 4.88 36.17
N ASN A 9 1.71 4.35 35.44
CA ASN A 9 1.17 2.99 35.65
C ASN A 9 1.03 2.19 34.33
N LEU A 10 2.05 2.24 33.46
CA LEU A 10 2.05 1.51 32.18
C LEU A 10 2.72 0.14 32.29
N SER A 11 3.92 0.07 32.87
CA SER A 11 4.67 -1.18 33.03
C SER A 11 5.83 -1.00 34.01
N ARG A 12 6.30 -2.11 34.59
CA ARG A 12 7.52 -2.13 35.41
C ARG A 12 8.73 -2.44 34.53
N ILE A 13 9.60 -1.46 34.33
CA ILE A 13 10.87 -1.60 33.59
C ILE A 13 12.00 -1.26 34.56
N ASN A 14 12.98 -2.16 34.71
CA ASN A 14 14.16 -1.95 35.56
C ASN A 14 15.43 -2.09 34.72
N GLY A 15 16.47 -1.31 35.01
CA GLY A 15 17.79 -1.43 34.38
C GLY A 15 17.90 -0.88 32.96
N TYR A 16 16.94 -0.09 32.50
CA TYR A 16 17.00 0.62 31.21
C TYR A 16 17.42 2.08 31.44
N TYR A 17 18.47 2.51 30.74
CA TYR A 17 18.96 3.88 30.74
C TYR A 17 18.86 4.44 29.32
N GLU A 18 18.21 5.59 29.17
CA GLU A 18 18.05 6.27 27.89
C GLU A 18 18.86 7.56 27.88
N HIS A 19 19.63 7.77 26.81
CA HIS A 19 20.41 8.98 26.62
C HIS A 19 19.83 9.76 25.44
N GLN A 20 19.54 11.03 25.67
CA GLN A 20 19.00 11.93 24.66
C GLN A 20 19.84 13.21 24.63
N ILE A 21 19.90 13.84 23.44
CA ILE A 21 20.54 15.14 23.25
C ILE A 21 19.42 16.16 23.00
N SER A 22 19.59 17.38 23.50
CA SER A 22 18.63 18.46 23.26
C SER A 22 18.40 18.67 21.76
N PRO A 23 17.14 18.82 21.30
CA PRO A 23 16.84 19.04 19.88
C PRO A 23 17.57 20.24 19.27
N PHE A 24 17.84 21.28 20.07
CA PHE A 24 18.56 22.49 19.64
C PHE A 24 20.05 22.26 19.35
N GLN A 25 20.59 21.12 19.76
CA GLN A 25 21.97 20.71 19.53
C GLN A 25 22.08 19.67 18.40
N GLN A 26 20.95 19.22 17.86
CA GLN A 26 20.90 18.23 16.79
C GLN A 26 20.66 18.89 15.44
N ASN A 27 21.32 18.38 14.41
CA ASN A 27 20.99 18.72 13.03
C ASN A 27 19.79 17.88 12.58
N LEU A 28 18.62 18.52 12.47
CA LEU A 28 17.33 17.87 12.16
C LEU A 28 17.35 17.02 10.87
N PHE A 29 18.11 17.44 9.86
CA PHE A 29 18.17 16.76 8.56
C PHE A 29 19.45 15.92 8.37
N LYS A 30 20.24 15.72 9.43
CA LYS A 30 21.45 14.91 9.33
C LYS A 30 21.07 13.48 8.94
N GLY A 31 21.63 13.02 7.83
CA GLY A 31 21.43 11.66 7.35
C GLY A 31 20.15 11.41 6.56
N VAL A 32 19.34 12.43 6.23
CA VAL A 32 18.10 12.25 5.43
C VAL A 32 18.40 11.54 4.11
N PHE A 33 19.43 11.97 3.38
CA PHE A 33 19.79 11.36 2.10
C PHE A 33 20.75 10.18 2.24
N SER A 34 21.73 10.24 3.15
CA SER A 34 22.75 9.18 3.25
C SER A 34 22.24 7.91 3.93
N THR A 35 21.43 8.03 4.98
CA THR A 35 20.92 6.88 5.74
C THR A 35 19.40 6.74 5.65
N GLY A 36 18.67 7.85 5.49
CA GLY A 36 17.21 7.88 5.39
C GLY A 36 16.70 7.34 4.05
N ALA A 37 17.19 7.89 2.93
CA ALA A 37 16.77 7.49 1.59
C ALA A 37 16.93 5.99 1.29
N PRO A 38 18.08 5.32 1.56
CA PRO A 38 18.21 3.89 1.29
C PRO A 38 17.27 3.05 2.18
N LYS A 39 17.08 3.43 3.46
CA LYS A 39 16.14 2.74 4.36
C LYS A 39 14.68 2.94 3.94
N PHE A 40 14.35 4.12 3.45
CA PHE A 40 13.03 4.42 2.91
C PHE A 40 12.74 3.61 1.65
N ALA A 41 13.67 3.56 0.71
CA ALA A 41 13.56 2.74 -0.49
C ALA A 41 13.39 1.26 -0.15
N PHE A 42 14.18 0.73 0.80
CA PHE A 42 14.04 -0.65 1.27
C PHE A 42 12.67 -0.93 1.90
N ARG A 43 12.13 0.01 2.69
CA ARG A 43 10.78 -0.10 3.28
C ARG A 43 9.69 -0.11 2.21
N ILE A 44 9.77 0.80 1.23
CA ILE A 44 8.82 0.81 0.10
C ILE A 44 8.91 -0.48 -0.69
N GLY A 45 10.12 -0.93 -1.03
CA GLY A 45 10.31 -2.18 -1.77
C GLY A 45 9.73 -3.41 -1.04
N ARG A 46 9.83 -3.46 0.29
CA ARG A 46 9.22 -4.54 1.07
C ARG A 46 7.69 -4.49 1.04
N GLN A 47 7.09 -3.29 1.06
CA GLN A 47 5.63 -3.12 1.03
C GLN A 47 5.05 -3.29 -0.39
N SER A 48 5.82 -2.92 -1.42
CA SER A 48 5.37 -3.02 -2.81
C SER A 48 5.05 -4.45 -3.21
N LEU A 49 5.72 -5.46 -2.65
CA LEU A 49 5.42 -6.87 -2.89
C LEU A 49 4.00 -7.29 -2.46
N PHE A 50 3.39 -6.58 -1.51
CA PHE A 50 2.03 -6.87 -1.06
C PHE A 50 0.99 -5.95 -1.72
N ILE A 51 1.39 -4.73 -2.09
CA ILE A 51 0.48 -3.74 -2.69
C ILE A 51 0.38 -3.93 -4.21
N LEU A 52 1.49 -4.26 -4.88
CA LEU A 52 1.52 -4.40 -6.34
C LEU A 52 0.65 -5.55 -6.86
N PRO A 53 0.63 -6.76 -6.27
CA PRO A 53 -0.20 -7.85 -6.80
C PRO A 53 -1.70 -7.53 -6.87
N PRO A 54 -2.36 -7.06 -5.80
CA PRO A 54 -3.78 -6.70 -5.89
C PRO A 54 -4.00 -5.52 -6.83
N LEU A 55 -3.12 -4.51 -6.82
CA LEU A 55 -3.26 -3.34 -7.70
C LEU A 55 -3.16 -3.73 -9.18
N ALA A 56 -2.16 -4.53 -9.54
CA ALA A 56 -1.98 -5.05 -10.89
C ALA A 56 -3.17 -5.93 -11.30
N PHE A 57 -3.62 -6.82 -10.41
CA PHE A 57 -4.78 -7.66 -10.66
C PHE A 57 -6.03 -6.85 -11.03
N TYR A 58 -6.39 -5.86 -10.21
CA TYR A 58 -7.57 -5.03 -10.49
C TYR A 58 -7.40 -4.15 -11.72
N TYR A 59 -6.19 -3.65 -11.98
CA TYR A 59 -5.90 -2.89 -13.19
C TYR A 59 -6.14 -3.73 -14.45
N PHE A 60 -5.58 -4.95 -14.51
CA PHE A 60 -5.76 -5.83 -15.66
C PHE A 60 -7.20 -6.33 -15.78
N LEU A 61 -7.87 -6.62 -14.66
CA LEU A 61 -9.28 -7.02 -14.66
C LEU A 61 -10.17 -5.91 -15.24
N GLY A 62 -9.95 -4.66 -14.83
CA GLY A 62 -10.69 -3.51 -15.34
C GLY A 62 -10.46 -3.28 -16.84
N ASP A 63 -9.20 -3.34 -17.28
CA ASP A 63 -8.85 -3.20 -18.70
C ASP A 63 -9.49 -4.31 -19.56
N TRP A 64 -9.46 -5.55 -19.09
CA TRP A 64 -10.15 -6.66 -19.75
C TRP A 64 -11.66 -6.44 -19.82
N ALA A 65 -12.30 -6.04 -18.71
CA ALA A 65 -13.74 -5.83 -18.66
C ALA A 65 -14.21 -4.73 -19.63
N VAL A 66 -13.48 -3.62 -19.71
CA VAL A 66 -13.79 -2.52 -20.65
C VAL A 66 -13.64 -2.99 -22.09
N LYS A 67 -12.55 -3.69 -22.43
CA LYS A 67 -12.33 -4.23 -23.78
C LYS A 67 -13.43 -5.21 -24.18
N GLN A 68 -13.80 -6.11 -23.27
CA GLN A 68 -14.84 -7.09 -23.50
C GLN A 68 -16.22 -6.44 -23.68
N ASN A 69 -16.55 -5.45 -22.84
CA ASN A 69 -17.79 -4.69 -22.96
C ASN A 69 -17.88 -3.97 -24.32
N ASN A 70 -16.80 -3.30 -24.73
CA ASN A 70 -16.75 -2.61 -26.03
C ASN A 70 -16.91 -3.58 -27.21
N TYR A 71 -16.31 -4.78 -27.11
CA TYR A 71 -16.48 -5.83 -28.11
C TYR A 71 -17.94 -6.26 -28.23
N TYR A 72 -18.65 -6.48 -27.12
CA TYR A 72 -20.06 -6.87 -27.12
C TYR A 72 -21.00 -5.81 -27.71
N HIS A 73 -20.65 -4.53 -27.58
CA HIS A 73 -21.42 -3.44 -28.21
C HIS A 73 -21.05 -3.18 -29.67
N THR A 74 -20.13 -3.94 -30.25
CA THR A 74 -19.76 -3.81 -31.65
C THR A 74 -20.80 -4.48 -32.55
N LYS A 75 -21.17 -3.82 -33.66
CA LYS A 75 -22.15 -4.34 -34.64
C LYS A 75 -21.79 -5.74 -35.17
N ALA A 76 -20.50 -6.06 -35.26
CA ALA A 76 -20.01 -7.38 -35.66
C ALA A 76 -20.45 -8.48 -34.69
N TYR A 77 -20.42 -8.22 -33.38
CA TYR A 77 -20.86 -9.18 -32.37
C TYR A 77 -22.39 -9.34 -32.38
N LEU A 78 -23.13 -8.22 -32.48
CA LEU A 78 -24.60 -8.23 -32.55
C LEU A 78 -25.12 -9.05 -33.73
N LYS A 79 -24.50 -8.90 -34.92
CA LYS A 79 -24.84 -9.70 -36.10
C LYS A 79 -24.58 -11.20 -35.94
N THR A 80 -23.52 -11.58 -35.22
CA THR A 80 -23.23 -12.99 -34.92
C THR A 80 -24.27 -13.59 -33.97
N GLN A 81 -24.82 -12.81 -33.04
CA GLN A 81 -25.91 -13.24 -32.16
C GLN A 81 -27.24 -13.37 -32.91
N GLU A 82 -27.57 -12.39 -33.76
CA GLU A 82 -28.80 -12.41 -34.57
C GLU A 82 -28.81 -13.58 -35.56
N GLY A 83 -27.71 -13.86 -36.27
CA GLY A 83 -27.61 -14.99 -37.20
C GLY A 83 -27.54 -16.38 -36.54
N GLY A 84 -27.44 -16.46 -35.20
CA GLY A 84 -27.47 -17.71 -34.44
C GLY A 84 -28.83 -18.02 -33.80
N ALA A 85 -29.80 -17.11 -33.86
CA ALA A 85 -31.15 -17.29 -33.33
C ALA A 85 -32.13 -17.95 -34.34
N ASP A 86 -31.68 -18.17 -35.58
CA ASP A 86 -32.47 -18.70 -36.69
C ASP A 86 -32.26 -20.22 -36.92
N HIS A 87 -31.67 -20.94 -35.95
CA HIS A 87 -31.45 -22.39 -35.97
C HIS A 87 -32.10 -23.10 -34.78
#